data_AF-A0A7S1QAC0-F1
#
_entry.id   AF-A0A7S1QAC0-F1
#
_cell.length_a   1.000
_cell.length_b   1.000
_cell.length_c   1.000
_cell.angle_alpha   90.00
_cell.angle_beta   90.00
_cell.angle_gamma   90.00
#
_symmetry.space_group_name_H-M   'P 1'
#
loop_
_entity.id
_entity.type
_entity.pdbx_description
1 polymer ?
#
loop_
_entity_poly.entity_id
_entity_poly.type
_entity_poly.pdbx_seq_one_letter_code
_entity_poly.pdbx_strand_id
1 'polypeptide(L)'
;ALDAVEVLEPAAGAWSALPCLPAPRYGCAAAALDGKLFVAGGYGQASDVLATLESLDLASNTWTSHCGMPTPRAWCAMAVTGGAVYVCGGERPSEGDLCGCLDEVVGAVERYDPVGERWSVEAPLLMPRTRCAVVVAASDRAETGV
;
A
#
# COMPACT_ATOMS: atom_id res chain seq x y z
N ALA A 1 13.48 -9.43 -3.00
CA ALA A 1 12.85 -8.29 -3.69
C ALA A 1 12.82 -8.56 -5.19
N LEU A 2 11.74 -8.17 -5.87
CA LEU A 2 11.57 -8.20 -7.33
C LEU A 2 11.03 -6.84 -7.77
N ASP A 3 11.26 -6.47 -9.02
CA ASP A 3 10.74 -5.25 -9.66
C ASP A 3 9.74 -5.55 -10.79
N ALA A 4 9.65 -6.79 -11.25
CA ALA A 4 8.73 -7.21 -12.29
C ALA A 4 7.27 -6.92 -11.91
N VAL A 5 6.53 -6.36 -12.86
CA VAL A 5 5.08 -6.15 -12.76
C VAL A 5 4.43 -6.81 -13.97
N GLU A 6 3.43 -7.64 -13.72
CA GLU A 6 2.75 -8.42 -14.74
C GLU A 6 1.25 -8.16 -14.68
N VAL A 7 0.60 -8.18 -15.85
CA VAL A 7 -0.85 -8.03 -15.99
C VAL A 7 -1.42 -9.24 -16.71
N LEU A 8 -2.52 -9.78 -16.17
CA LEU A 8 -3.29 -10.86 -16.77
C LEU A 8 -4.46 -10.28 -17.54
N GLU A 9 -4.55 -10.63 -18.82
CA GLU A 9 -5.75 -10.41 -19.63
C GLU A 9 -6.68 -11.63 -19.52
N PRO A 10 -7.76 -11.60 -18.70
CA PRO A 10 -8.51 -12.81 -18.37
C PRO A 10 -9.21 -13.42 -19.58
N ALA A 11 -9.64 -12.60 -20.53
CA ALA A 11 -10.27 -13.05 -21.76
C ALA A 11 -9.31 -13.83 -22.67
N ALA A 12 -8.02 -13.49 -22.64
CA ALA A 12 -6.98 -14.14 -23.42
C ALA A 12 -6.27 -15.26 -22.64
N GLY A 13 -6.38 -15.28 -21.31
CA GLY A 13 -5.67 -16.21 -20.43
C GLY A 13 -4.15 -16.04 -20.51
N ALA A 14 -3.68 -14.83 -20.81
CA ALA A 14 -2.28 -14.55 -21.07
C ALA A 14 -1.75 -13.46 -20.12
N TRP A 15 -0.54 -13.69 -19.62
CA TRP A 15 0.23 -12.70 -18.88
C TRP A 15 1.08 -11.87 -19.83
N SER A 16 1.22 -10.59 -19.51
CA SER A 16 2.13 -9.67 -20.20
C SER A 16 2.87 -8.80 -19.19
N ALA A 17 4.04 -8.30 -19.58
CA ALA A 17 4.86 -7.44 -18.73
C ALA A 17 4.34 -6.00 -18.78
N LEU A 18 4.30 -5.37 -17.62
CA LEU A 18 4.18 -3.92 -17.44
C LEU A 18 5.55 -3.32 -17.13
N PRO A 19 5.70 -1.98 -17.17
CA PRO A 19 6.93 -1.33 -16.72
C PRO A 19 7.32 -1.78 -15.31
N CYS A 20 8.57 -2.21 -15.14
CA CYS A 20 9.10 -2.60 -13.84
C CYS A 20 8.98 -1.47 -12.82
N LEU A 21 8.82 -1.82 -11.55
CA LEU A 21 8.95 -0.89 -10.43
C LEU A 21 10.29 -0.14 -10.51
N PRO A 22 10.34 1.15 -10.14
CA PRO A 22 11.60 1.90 -10.11
C PRO A 22 12.65 1.32 -9.15
N ALA A 23 12.21 0.62 -8.10
CA ALA A 23 13.07 -0.09 -7.17
C ALA A 23 12.47 -1.45 -6.77
N PRO A 24 13.26 -2.55 -6.78
CA PRO A 24 12.81 -3.87 -6.34
C PRO A 24 12.33 -3.86 -4.89
N ARG A 25 11.23 -4.54 -4.61
CA ARG A 25 10.69 -4.70 -3.24
C ARG A 25 9.98 -6.03 -3.02
N TYR A 26 9.59 -6.31 -1.78
CA TYR A 26 8.68 -7.39 -1.40
C TYR A 26 7.87 -7.00 -0.16
N GLY A 27 6.74 -7.67 0.09
CA GLY A 27 5.87 -7.33 1.22
C GLY A 27 5.23 -5.93 1.13
N CYS A 28 5.21 -5.32 -0.05
CA CYS A 28 4.49 -4.08 -0.31
C CYS A 28 2.99 -4.34 -0.47
N ALA A 29 2.18 -3.31 -0.29
CA ALA A 29 0.75 -3.36 -0.60
C ALA A 29 0.47 -2.68 -1.95
N ALA A 30 -0.54 -3.17 -2.68
CA ALA A 30 -0.92 -2.62 -3.98
C ALA A 30 -2.44 -2.47 -4.09
N ALA A 31 -2.91 -1.42 -4.76
CA ALA A 31 -4.33 -1.16 -5.00
C ALA A 31 -4.52 -0.28 -6.25
N ALA A 32 -5.65 -0.44 -6.94
CA ALA A 32 -5.98 0.34 -8.13
C ALA A 32 -6.96 1.48 -7.80
N LEU A 33 -6.68 2.68 -8.30
CA LEU A 33 -7.54 3.86 -8.18
C LEU A 33 -7.37 4.72 -9.45
N ASP A 34 -8.48 5.09 -10.08
CA ASP A 34 -8.54 6.02 -11.22
C ASP A 34 -7.55 5.69 -12.37
N GLY A 35 -7.49 4.42 -12.76
CA GLY A 35 -6.61 3.97 -13.86
C GLY A 35 -5.14 3.86 -13.48
N LYS A 36 -4.81 4.04 -12.20
CA LYS A 36 -3.44 3.91 -11.67
C LYS A 36 -3.32 2.74 -10.71
N LEU A 37 -2.19 2.03 -10.79
CA LEU A 37 -1.78 1.04 -9.80
C LEU A 37 -0.89 1.71 -8.77
N PHE A 38 -1.37 1.87 -7.54
CA PHE A 38 -0.56 2.36 -6.42
C PHE A 38 0.14 1.21 -5.72
N VAL A 39 1.40 1.44 -5.31
CA VAL A 39 2.22 0.51 -4.54
C VAL A 39 2.85 1.25 -3.37
N ALA A 40 2.66 0.73 -2.15
CA ALA A 40 3.08 1.37 -0.91
C ALA A 40 3.96 0.44 -0.06
N GLY A 41 5.03 1.02 0.49
CA GLY A 41 5.90 0.38 1.47
C GLY A 41 6.59 -0.90 0.99
N GLY A 42 6.77 -1.84 1.92
CA GLY A 42 7.50 -3.10 1.72
C GLY A 42 8.96 -3.01 2.16
N TYR A 43 9.69 -4.09 1.92
CA TYR A 43 11.15 -4.14 2.10
C TYR A 43 11.85 -3.90 0.76
N GLY A 44 12.81 -2.96 0.76
CA GLY A 44 13.70 -2.70 -0.37
C GLY A 44 14.77 -3.77 -0.54
N GLN A 45 15.67 -3.55 -1.50
CA GLN A 45 16.78 -4.48 -1.78
C GLN A 45 17.74 -4.62 -0.60
N ALA A 46 17.93 -3.55 0.18
CA ALA A 46 18.80 -3.55 1.36
C ALA A 46 18.08 -4.07 2.63
N SER A 47 16.90 -4.68 2.48
CA SER A 47 16.01 -5.07 3.58
C SER A 47 15.59 -3.89 4.46
N ASP A 48 15.62 -2.68 3.93
CA ASP A 48 15.11 -1.47 4.54
C ASP A 48 13.59 -1.40 4.41
N VAL A 49 12.91 -0.99 5.49
CA VAL A 49 11.46 -0.79 5.46
C VAL A 49 11.13 0.54 4.80
N LEU A 50 10.36 0.47 3.72
CA LEU A 50 10.05 1.60 2.87
C LEU A 50 8.82 2.36 3.38
N ALA A 51 8.88 3.68 3.27
CA ALA A 51 7.72 4.57 3.38
C ALA A 51 7.19 5.03 2.00
N THR A 52 7.81 4.57 0.91
CA THR A 52 7.52 5.09 -0.43
C THR A 52 6.11 4.74 -0.90
N LEU A 53 5.53 5.67 -1.67
CA LEU A 53 4.32 5.47 -2.44
C LEU A 53 4.64 5.77 -3.90
N GLU A 54 4.34 4.84 -4.79
CA GLU A 54 4.53 4.97 -6.22
C GLU A 54 3.26 4.56 -6.95
N SER A 55 2.98 5.18 -8.10
CA SER A 55 1.87 4.80 -8.95
C SER A 55 2.30 4.58 -10.38
N LEU A 56 1.82 3.50 -11.00
CA LEU A 56 1.89 3.29 -12.43
C LEU A 56 0.61 3.80 -13.09
N ASP A 57 0.72 4.78 -13.97
CA ASP A 57 -0.36 5.15 -14.89
C ASP A 57 -0.45 4.08 -15.98
N LEU A 58 -1.59 3.37 -16.05
CA LEU A 58 -1.76 2.25 -16.99
C LEU A 58 -1.99 2.71 -18.43
N ALA A 59 -2.37 3.96 -18.65
CA ALA A 59 -2.55 4.51 -19.99
C ALA A 59 -1.22 4.96 -20.60
N SER A 60 -0.37 5.62 -19.80
CA SER A 60 0.93 6.11 -20.25
C SER A 60 2.10 5.16 -19.97
N ASN A 61 1.87 4.08 -19.21
CA ASN A 61 2.91 3.16 -18.76
C ASN A 61 4.07 3.86 -18.06
N THR A 62 3.75 4.84 -17.20
CA THR A 62 4.75 5.67 -16.52
C THR A 62 4.59 5.59 -15.01
N TRP A 63 5.69 5.35 -14.31
CA TRP A 63 5.76 5.41 -12.87
C TRP A 63 5.89 6.85 -12.37
N THR A 64 5.19 7.17 -11.29
CA THR A 64 5.27 8.44 -10.57
C THR A 64 5.51 8.16 -9.10
N SER A 65 6.50 8.82 -8.51
CA SER A 65 6.74 8.79 -7.06
C SER A 65 5.92 9.88 -6.38
N HIS A 66 5.27 9.53 -5.27
CA HIS A 66 4.43 10.42 -4.46
C HIS A 66 5.10 10.74 -3.13
N CYS A 67 4.45 11.57 -2.31
CA CYS A 67 4.90 11.76 -0.93
C CYS A 67 4.82 10.43 -0.14
N GLY A 68 5.85 10.16 0.65
CA GLY A 68 5.93 8.93 1.44
C GLY A 68 4.93 8.90 2.61
N MET A 69 4.54 7.70 3.02
CA MET A 69 3.73 7.43 4.21
C MET A 69 4.39 8.02 5.46
N PRO A 70 3.62 8.53 6.43
CA PRO A 70 4.16 8.96 7.72
C PRO A 70 4.86 7.82 8.47
N THR A 71 4.38 6.59 8.33
CA THR A 71 4.97 5.41 8.96
C THR A 71 5.54 4.45 7.91
N PRO A 72 6.88 4.24 7.86
CA PRO A 72 7.48 3.16 7.08
C PRO A 72 6.95 1.80 7.55
N ARG A 73 6.56 0.94 6.61
CA ARG A 73 5.95 -0.37 6.93
C ARG A 73 6.10 -1.38 5.80
N ALA A 74 6.23 -2.64 6.17
CA ALA A 74 6.13 -3.79 5.27
C ALA A 74 4.99 -4.73 5.73
N TRP A 75 4.61 -5.69 4.87
CA TRP A 75 3.52 -6.64 5.09
C TRP A 75 2.18 -5.97 5.48
N CYS A 76 1.98 -4.74 5.03
CA CYS A 76 0.76 -3.98 5.21
C CYS A 76 -0.30 -4.40 4.18
N ALA A 77 -1.53 -3.95 4.41
CA ALA A 77 -2.65 -4.16 3.50
C ALA A 77 -3.12 -2.81 2.95
N MET A 78 -3.61 -2.77 1.71
CA MET A 78 -4.08 -1.54 1.08
C MET A 78 -5.45 -1.70 0.44
N ALA A 79 -6.30 -0.70 0.61
CA ALA A 79 -7.67 -0.65 0.10
C ALA A 79 -7.98 0.74 -0.46
N VAL A 80 -9.02 0.82 -1.29
CA VAL A 80 -9.48 2.07 -1.90
C VAL A 80 -10.94 2.31 -1.54
N THR A 81 -11.25 3.50 -1.05
CA THR A 81 -12.62 3.96 -0.81
C THR A 81 -12.69 5.49 -0.84
N GLY A 82 -13.81 6.05 -1.27
CA GLY A 82 -14.02 7.50 -1.30
C GLY A 82 -12.95 8.28 -2.08
N GLY A 83 -12.41 7.71 -3.16
CA GLY A 83 -11.37 8.35 -3.97
C GLY A 83 -9.99 8.46 -3.29
N ALA A 84 -9.76 7.69 -2.22
CA ALA A 84 -8.51 7.69 -1.47
C ALA A 84 -7.97 6.27 -1.28
N VAL A 85 -6.67 6.18 -1.08
CA VAL A 85 -5.96 4.93 -0.77
C VAL A 85 -5.75 4.85 0.75
N TYR A 86 -6.01 3.69 1.34
CA TYR A 86 -5.84 3.44 2.78
C TYR A 86 -4.83 2.33 2.97
N VAL A 87 -3.80 2.58 3.77
CA VAL A 87 -2.79 1.59 4.16
C VAL A 87 -2.97 1.23 5.62
N CYS A 88 -3.13 -0.06 5.89
CA CYS A 88 -3.51 -0.60 7.19
C CYS A 88 -2.46 -1.58 7.70
N GLY A 89 -2.05 -1.38 8.95
CA GLY A 89 -1.19 -2.33 9.66
C GLY A 89 0.19 -2.52 9.03
N GLY A 90 0.74 -3.73 9.11
CA GLY A 90 2.10 -4.08 8.71
C GLY A 90 3.04 -4.20 9.90
N GLU A 91 4.32 -4.26 9.60
CA GLU A 91 5.40 -4.33 10.57
C GLU A 91 6.55 -3.41 10.16
N ARG A 92 7.33 -2.98 11.16
CA ARG A 92 8.53 -2.17 10.99
C ARG A 92 9.56 -2.57 12.06
N PRO A 93 10.85 -2.23 11.90
CA PRO A 93 11.83 -2.49 12.93
C PRO A 93 11.45 -1.76 14.22
N SER A 94 11.56 -2.43 15.35
CA SER A 94 11.31 -1.80 16.63
C SER A 94 12.38 -0.74 16.94
N GLU A 95 11.96 0.45 17.35
CA GLU A 95 12.89 1.51 17.73
C GLU A 95 13.69 1.08 18.97
N GLY A 96 15.02 1.02 18.83
CA GLY A 96 15.94 0.68 19.93
C GLY A 96 16.34 -0.80 20.02
N ASP A 97 15.86 -1.67 19.13
CA ASP A 97 16.39 -3.03 19.04
C ASP A 97 17.70 -3.07 18.22
N LEU A 98 18.82 -3.13 18.95
CA LEU A 98 20.15 -3.25 18.36
C LEU A 98 20.39 -4.60 17.67
N CYS A 99 19.59 -5.63 17.99
CA CYS A 99 19.67 -6.96 17.37
C CYS A 99 19.04 -6.97 15.97
N GLY A 100 18.06 -6.09 15.72
CA GLY A 100 17.21 -6.15 14.52
C GLY A 100 16.38 -7.43 14.46
N CYS A 101 16.07 -8.00 15.63
CA CYS A 101 15.45 -9.31 15.80
C CYS A 101 13.95 -9.19 16.13
N LEU A 102 13.48 -7.98 16.48
CA LEU A 102 12.11 -7.69 16.85
C LEU A 102 11.47 -6.69 15.89
N ASP A 103 10.42 -7.15 15.22
CA ASP A 103 9.51 -6.30 14.45
C ASP A 103 8.38 -5.77 15.34
N GLU A 104 8.13 -4.46 15.27
CA GLU A 104 6.95 -3.81 15.83
C GLU A 104 5.77 -3.97 14.86
N VAL A 105 4.68 -4.59 15.33
CA VAL A 105 3.44 -4.68 14.56
C VAL A 105 2.70 -3.34 14.61
N VAL A 106 2.43 -2.78 13.45
CA VAL A 106 1.83 -1.46 13.31
C VAL A 106 0.30 -1.57 13.41
N GLY A 107 -0.31 -0.71 14.23
CA GLY A 107 -1.77 -0.55 14.31
C GLY A 107 -2.31 0.64 13.51
N ALA A 108 -1.43 1.52 13.04
CA ALA A 108 -1.81 2.74 12.33
C ALA A 108 -2.50 2.44 10.99
N VAL A 109 -3.52 3.24 10.71
CA VAL A 109 -4.21 3.34 9.41
C VAL A 109 -3.92 4.72 8.85
N GLU A 110 -3.41 4.77 7.63
CA GLU A 110 -3.02 6.02 6.97
C GLU A 110 -3.74 6.13 5.63
N ARG A 111 -4.30 7.31 5.35
CA ARG A 111 -5.06 7.62 4.14
C ARG A 111 -4.26 8.56 3.26
N TYR A 112 -4.12 8.22 1.99
CA TYR A 112 -3.55 9.07 0.95
C TYR A 112 -4.65 9.67 0.08
N ASP A 113 -4.66 10.99 0.00
CA ASP A 113 -5.48 11.77 -0.93
C ASP A 113 -4.65 12.09 -2.19
N PRO A 114 -4.94 11.46 -3.34
CA PRO A 114 -4.18 11.68 -4.57
C PRO A 114 -4.43 13.04 -5.22
N VAL A 115 -5.52 13.74 -4.85
CA VAL A 115 -5.81 15.09 -5.37
C VAL A 115 -5.01 16.14 -4.58
N GLY A 116 -4.97 15.97 -3.26
CA GLY A 116 -4.22 16.85 -2.36
C GLY A 116 -2.75 16.47 -2.16
N GLU A 117 -2.30 15.35 -2.74
CA GLU A 117 -0.96 14.74 -2.59
C GLU A 117 -0.47 14.70 -1.13
N ARG A 118 -1.33 14.23 -0.22
CA ARG A 118 -1.03 14.25 1.21
C ARG A 118 -1.58 13.04 1.95
N TRP A 119 -0.89 12.71 3.03
CA TRP A 119 -1.30 11.70 3.98
C TRP A 119 -2.06 12.30 5.17
N SER A 120 -3.08 11.57 5.65
CA SER A 120 -3.71 11.78 6.95
C SER A 120 -3.68 10.49 7.77
N VAL A 121 -3.55 10.63 9.09
CA VAL A 121 -3.67 9.51 10.02
C VAL A 121 -5.15 9.33 10.37
N GLU A 122 -5.64 8.11 10.24
CA GLU A 122 -7.01 7.73 10.57
C GLU A 122 -7.05 6.98 11.90
N ALA A 123 -8.26 6.63 12.36
CA ALA A 123 -8.44 5.79 13.54
C ALA A 123 -7.65 4.47 13.38
N PRO A 124 -6.84 4.08 14.38
CA PRO A 124 -6.02 2.88 14.27
C PRO A 124 -6.88 1.60 14.33
N LEU A 125 -6.30 0.49 13.89
CA LEU A 125 -6.85 -0.83 14.14
C LEU A 125 -6.94 -1.08 15.65
N LEU A 126 -8.05 -1.69 16.09
CA LEU A 126 -8.24 -2.08 17.50
C LEU A 126 -7.15 -3.05 18.00
N MET A 127 -6.62 -3.85 17.08
CA MET A 127 -5.46 -4.71 17.30
C MET A 127 -4.50 -4.48 16.13
N PRO A 128 -3.20 -4.23 16.38
CA PRO A 128 -2.18 -4.23 15.35
C PRO A 128 -2.16 -5.55 14.56
N ARG A 129 -1.90 -5.48 13.25
CA ARG A 129 -1.89 -6.64 12.35
C ARG A 129 -0.78 -6.52 11.33
N THR A 130 -0.18 -7.64 10.95
CA THR A 130 0.78 -7.77 9.84
C THR A 130 0.38 -8.98 8.99
N ARG A 131 0.79 -9.02 7.71
CA ARG A 131 0.47 -10.10 6.75
C ARG A 131 -1.03 -10.34 6.61
N CYS A 132 -1.79 -9.25 6.63
CA CYS A 132 -3.24 -9.26 6.62
C CYS A 132 -3.81 -8.85 5.25
N ALA A 133 -5.09 -9.15 5.04
CA ALA A 133 -5.89 -8.62 3.94
C ALA A 133 -6.81 -7.52 4.45
N VAL A 134 -7.15 -6.57 3.58
CA VAL A 134 -8.16 -5.54 3.82
C VAL A 134 -9.14 -5.55 2.66
N VAL A 135 -10.42 -5.37 2.97
CA VAL A 135 -11.50 -5.28 1.99
C VAL A 135 -12.43 -4.13 2.37
N VAL A 136 -12.96 -3.46 1.36
CA VAL A 136 -13.99 -2.42 1.53
C VAL A 136 -15.32 -3.02 1.12
N ALA A 137 -16.31 -2.93 2.00
CA ALA A 137 -17.68 -3.30 1.71
C ALA A 137 -18.57 -2.06 1.85
N ALA A 138 -19.35 -1.75 0.81
CA ALA A 138 -20.41 -0.78 0.94
C ALA A 138 -21.52 -1.37 1.83
N SER A 139 -21.99 -0.58 2.80
CA SER A 139 -23.21 -0.92 3.54
C SER A 139 -24.32 0.02 3.12
N ASP A 140 -25.47 -0.53 2.72
CA ASP A 140 -26.73 0.21 2.52
C ASP A 140 -27.35 0.64 3.86
N ARG A 141 -26.53 1.10 4.82
CA ARG A 141 -27.08 1.78 5.99
C ARG A 141 -27.50 3.17 5.53
N ALA A 142 -28.76 3.24 5.08
CA ALA A 142 -29.52 4.48 5.12
C ALA A 142 -29.30 5.09 6.50
N GLU A 143 -28.77 6.30 6.54
CA GLU A 143 -28.71 7.11 7.75
C GLU A 143 -30.16 7.32 8.20
N THR A 144 -30.64 6.48 9.12
CA THR A 144 -31.85 6.78 9.88
C THR A 144 -31.46 7.85 10.88
N GLY A 145 -31.56 9.11 10.44
CA GLY A 145 -31.49 10.27 11.32
C GLY A 145 -32.54 10.14 12.43
N VAL A 146 -32.10 10.43 13.66
CA VAL A 146 -32.94 10.75 14.81
C VAL A 146 -32.59 12.16 15.24
#